data_AF-A0A7C6B7N3-F1
#
_entry.id   AF-A0A7C6B7N3-F1
#
_cell.length_a   1.000
_cell.length_b   1.000
_cell.length_c   1.000
_cell.angle_alpha   90.00
_cell.angle_beta   90.00
_cell.angle_gamma   90.00
#
_symmetry.space_group_name_H-M   'P 1'
#
loop_
_entity.id
_entity.type
_entity.pdbx_description
1 polymer ?
#
loop_
_entity_poly.entity_id
_entity_poly.type
_entity_poly.pdbx_seq_one_letter_code
_entity_poly.pdbx_strand_id
1 'polypeptide(L)'
;AIQMLKFMAELNGLSKHVADERIEKALYTVGLENEARKKIGAYSRGMRQRLGLAELIVKEPKVAFLDEPTLGLDPDATNKMIELIGNLSKDQRMTIILCSHFLEMVQKLCSRMGIIIKGKMVAQGTMETLAKEKFGVDSEEYTLEEIYMKYFQEA
;
A
#
# COMPACT_ATOMS: atom_id res chain seq x y z
N ALA A 1 2.07 -2.45 20.48
CA ALA A 1 1.11 -2.76 19.39
C ALA A 1 -0.12 -3.54 19.85
N ILE A 2 0.05 -4.65 20.59
CA ILE A 2 -1.05 -5.60 20.90
C ILE A 2 -2.29 -4.91 21.50
N GLN A 3 -2.12 -4.05 22.51
CA GLN A 3 -3.24 -3.37 23.17
C GLN A 3 -4.08 -2.52 22.19
N MET A 4 -3.41 -1.78 21.30
CA MET A 4 -4.08 -0.99 20.26
C MET A 4 -4.86 -1.90 19.31
N LEU A 5 -4.24 -2.99 18.84
CA LEU A 5 -4.90 -3.92 17.91
C LEU A 5 -6.10 -4.63 18.56
N LYS A 6 -6.00 -5.00 19.85
CA LYS A 6 -7.14 -5.55 20.61
C LYS A 6 -8.29 -4.55 20.71
N PHE A 7 -7.97 -3.30 21.03
CA PHE A 7 -8.95 -2.22 21.09
C PHE A 7 -9.63 -2.01 19.73
N MET A 8 -8.86 -1.97 18.63
CA MET A 8 -9.44 -1.84 17.28
C MET A 8 -10.28 -3.05 16.89
N ALA A 9 -9.88 -4.26 17.26
CA ALA A 9 -10.66 -5.47 17.00
C ALA A 9 -12.01 -5.44 17.76
N GLU A 10 -12.00 -5.03 19.02
CA GLU A 10 -13.21 -4.86 19.83
C GLU A 10 -14.16 -3.82 19.23
N LEU A 11 -13.64 -2.67 18.79
CA LEU A 11 -14.43 -1.66 18.08
C LEU A 11 -15.07 -2.17 16.78
N ASN A 12 -14.47 -3.19 16.16
CA ASN A 12 -14.99 -3.83 14.95
C ASN A 12 -15.87 -5.06 15.26
N GLY A 13 -16.22 -5.30 16.53
CA GLY A 13 -17.12 -6.37 16.95
C GLY A 13 -16.49 -7.77 16.93
N LEU A 14 -15.16 -7.88 16.90
CA LEU A 14 -14.49 -9.18 16.94
C LEU A 14 -14.51 -9.74 18.36
N SER A 15 -14.81 -11.03 18.50
CA SER A 15 -14.65 -11.74 19.77
C SER A 15 -13.17 -11.80 20.17
N LYS A 16 -12.87 -11.82 21.48
CA LYS A 16 -11.49 -11.86 21.99
C LYS A 16 -10.67 -13.01 21.42
N HIS A 17 -11.27 -14.19 21.29
CA HIS A 17 -10.58 -15.37 20.78
C HIS A 17 -10.17 -15.19 19.30
N VAL A 18 -11.10 -14.73 18.46
CA VAL A 18 -10.83 -14.45 17.04
C VAL A 18 -9.85 -13.29 16.89
N ALA A 19 -9.98 -12.25 17.72
CA ALA A 19 -9.08 -11.11 17.71
C ALA A 19 -7.64 -11.52 18.02
N ASP A 20 -7.41 -12.35 19.04
CA ASP A 20 -6.06 -12.75 19.45
C ASP A 20 -5.34 -13.53 18.33
N GLU A 21 -6.02 -14.49 17.68
CA GLU A 21 -5.48 -15.24 16.54
C GLU A 21 -5.12 -14.31 15.36
N ARG A 22 -6.05 -13.40 15.00
CA ARG A 22 -5.83 -12.46 13.89
C ARG A 22 -4.74 -11.45 14.18
N ILE A 23 -4.62 -10.99 15.42
CA ILE A 23 -3.58 -10.05 15.84
C ILE A 23 -2.20 -10.69 15.72
N GLU A 24 -2.05 -11.94 16.16
CA GLU A 24 -0.79 -12.68 16.02
C GLU A 24 -0.42 -12.84 14.54
N LYS A 25 -1.36 -13.31 13.71
CA LYS A 25 -1.16 -13.44 12.27
C LYS A 25 -0.82 -12.10 11.61
N ALA A 26 -1.50 -11.02 11.97
CA ALA A 26 -1.26 -9.70 11.40
C ALA A 26 0.12 -9.16 11.78
N LEU A 27 0.53 -9.31 13.05
CA LEU A 27 1.85 -8.89 13.52
C LEU A 27 2.98 -9.65 12.83
N TYR A 28 2.81 -10.97 12.65
CA TYR A 28 3.73 -11.79 11.87
C TYR A 28 3.80 -11.33 10.40
N THR A 29 2.64 -11.11 9.77
CA THR A 29 2.55 -10.67 8.38
C THR A 29 3.33 -9.37 8.14
N VAL A 30 3.28 -8.43 9.09
CA VAL A 30 3.98 -7.14 8.96
C VAL A 30 5.38 -7.15 9.57
N GLY A 31 5.88 -8.29 10.07
CA GLY A 31 7.20 -8.43 10.68
C GLY A 31 7.41 -7.58 11.94
N LEU A 32 6.40 -7.55 12.83
CA LEU A 32 6.41 -6.82 14.11
C LEU A 32 6.21 -7.72 15.33
N GLU A 33 6.25 -9.05 15.18
CA GLU A 33 6.04 -10.03 16.24
C GLU A 33 7.00 -9.83 17.42
N ASN A 34 8.29 -9.62 17.14
CA ASN A 34 9.33 -9.40 18.16
C ASN A 34 9.21 -8.03 18.85
N GLU A 35 8.50 -7.10 18.22
CA GLU A 35 8.37 -5.70 18.61
C GLU A 35 7.00 -5.41 19.24
N ALA A 36 6.09 -6.38 19.24
CA ALA A 36 4.68 -6.21 19.53
C ALA A 36 4.38 -5.67 20.95
N ARG A 37 5.26 -6.00 21.90
CA ARG A 37 5.19 -5.59 23.31
C ARG A 37 5.83 -4.23 23.59
N LYS A 38 6.63 -3.69 22.68
CA LYS A 38 7.21 -2.34 22.84
C LYS A 38 6.11 -1.28 22.77
N LYS A 39 6.31 -0.18 23.49
CA LYS A 39 5.42 0.99 23.44
C LYS A 39 5.45 1.59 22.03
N ILE A 40 4.29 1.96 21.51
CA ILE A 40 4.18 2.52 20.14
C ILE A 40 4.99 3.82 20.01
N GLY A 41 5.16 4.60 21.09
CA GLY A 41 6.01 5.78 21.09
C GLY A 41 7.50 5.50 20.80
N ALA A 42 7.96 4.26 20.98
CA ALA A 42 9.32 3.83 20.65
C ALA A 42 9.44 3.27 19.22
N TYR A 43 8.34 3.20 18.47
CA TYR A 43 8.35 2.65 17.12
C TYR A 43 8.97 3.67 16.16
N SER A 44 9.84 3.19 15.27
CA SER A 44 10.26 3.98 14.12
C SER A 44 9.04 4.34 13.25
N ARG A 45 9.22 5.28 12.32
CA ARG A 45 8.17 5.64 11.38
C ARG A 45 7.69 4.43 10.55
N GLY A 46 8.61 3.60 10.06
CA GLY A 46 8.27 2.37 9.33
C GLY A 46 7.61 1.30 10.19
N MET A 47 7.97 1.19 11.46
CA MET A 47 7.23 0.31 12.37
C MET A 47 5.79 0.80 12.60
N ARG A 48 5.56 2.11 12.66
CA ARG A 48 4.20 2.68 12.79
C ARG A 48 3.37 2.47 11.53
N GLN A 49 3.94 2.63 10.34
CA GLN A 49 3.25 2.33 9.08
C GLN A 49 2.88 0.84 8.97
N ARG A 50 3.83 -0.06 9.30
CA ARG A 50 3.57 -1.51 9.34
C ARG A 50 2.51 -1.88 10.39
N LEU A 51 2.48 -1.20 11.54
CA LEU A 51 1.41 -1.38 12.53
C LEU A 51 0.04 -0.94 11.98
N GLY A 52 -0.02 0.12 11.18
CA GLY A 52 -1.24 0.52 10.48
C GLY A 52 -1.74 -0.55 9.51
N LEU A 53 -0.84 -1.21 8.77
CA LEU A 53 -1.21 -2.38 7.96
C LEU A 53 -1.69 -3.55 8.82
N ALA A 54 -1.05 -3.84 9.96
CA ALA A 54 -1.51 -4.90 10.85
C ALA A 54 -2.95 -4.64 11.34
N GLU A 55 -3.25 -3.39 11.69
CA GLU A 55 -4.61 -2.98 12.07
C GLU A 55 -5.63 -3.23 10.95
N LEU A 56 -5.24 -2.98 9.70
CA LEU A 56 -6.07 -3.26 8.53
C LEU A 56 -6.28 -4.77 8.36
N ILE A 57 -5.22 -5.58 8.46
CA ILE A 57 -5.25 -7.03 8.27
C ILE A 57 -6.10 -7.74 9.31
N VAL A 58 -6.08 -7.28 10.58
CA VAL A 58 -6.91 -7.86 11.67
C VAL A 58 -8.39 -7.89 11.32
N LYS A 59 -8.85 -6.95 10.50
CA LYS A 59 -10.26 -6.83 10.09
C LYS A 59 -10.64 -7.78 8.95
N GLU A 60 -9.67 -8.44 8.32
CA GLU A 60 -9.85 -9.25 7.09
C GLU A 60 -10.67 -8.53 6.00
N PRO A 61 -10.27 -7.31 5.60
CA PRO A 61 -11.03 -6.54 4.64
C PRO A 61 -10.91 -7.13 3.23
N LYS A 62 -11.98 -6.99 2.44
CA LYS A 62 -11.94 -7.31 1.00
C LYS A 62 -11.22 -6.24 0.18
N VAL A 63 -11.24 -4.99 0.66
CA VAL A 63 -10.66 -3.82 0.00
C VAL A 63 -9.89 -2.97 1.01
N ALA A 64 -8.68 -2.57 0.65
CA ALA A 64 -7.82 -1.70 1.42
C ALA A 64 -7.55 -0.39 0.66
N PHE A 65 -7.63 0.73 1.38
CA PHE A 65 -7.21 2.04 0.87
C PHE A 65 -5.91 2.43 1.56
N LEU A 66 -4.86 2.65 0.77
CA LEU A 66 -3.53 3.02 1.26
C LEU A 66 -3.18 4.39 0.71
N ASP A 67 -3.09 5.39 1.60
CA ASP A 67 -2.69 6.74 1.25
C ASP A 67 -1.24 6.97 1.67
N GLU A 68 -0.36 7.14 0.69
CA GLU A 68 1.07 7.41 0.89
C GLU A 68 1.77 6.42 1.87
N PRO A 69 1.63 5.09 1.66
CA PRO A 69 2.04 4.09 2.65
C PRO A 69 3.54 4.00 2.87
N THR A 70 4.37 4.57 1.99
CA THR A 70 5.83 4.58 2.07
C THR A 70 6.41 5.94 2.44
N LEU A 71 5.57 6.95 2.68
CA LEU A 71 6.03 8.32 2.88
C LEU A 71 6.97 8.44 4.08
N GLY A 72 8.18 8.94 3.81
CA GLY A 72 9.24 9.19 4.79
C GLY A 72 9.86 7.92 5.38
N LEU A 73 9.78 6.81 4.66
CA LEU A 73 10.63 5.65 4.86
C LEU A 73 11.97 5.84 4.15
N ASP A 74 13.00 5.17 4.68
CA ASP A 74 14.24 4.96 3.95
C ASP A 74 14.03 3.98 2.77
N PRO A 75 14.98 3.87 1.83
CA PRO A 75 14.85 3.01 0.65
C PRO A 75 14.61 1.52 0.99
N ASP A 76 15.29 1.00 2.02
CA ASP A 76 15.16 -0.41 2.41
C ASP A 76 13.78 -0.70 3.00
N ALA A 77 13.29 0.18 3.87
CA ALA A 77 11.96 0.08 4.45
C ALA A 77 10.86 0.26 3.39
N THR A 78 11.10 1.12 2.38
CA THR A 78 10.20 1.29 1.23
C THR A 78 10.06 -0.02 0.45
N ASN A 79 11.18 -0.67 0.10
CA ASN A 79 11.15 -1.94 -0.63
C ASN A 79 10.41 -3.04 0.15
N LYS A 80 10.66 -3.15 1.47
CA LYS A 80 9.93 -4.10 2.34
C LYS A 80 8.44 -3.81 2.40
N MET A 81 8.05 -2.53 2.42
CA MET A 81 6.65 -2.13 2.42
C MET A 81 5.96 -2.46 1.10
N ILE A 82 6.65 -2.24 -0.03
CA ILE A 82 6.18 -2.61 -1.38
C ILE A 82 5.95 -4.12 -1.44
N GLU A 83 6.93 -4.92 -1.04
CA GLU A 83 6.81 -6.40 -1.02
C GLU A 83 5.61 -6.85 -0.16
N LEU A 84 5.48 -6.28 1.04
CA LEU A 84 4.36 -6.56 1.93
C LEU A 84 3.00 -6.26 1.28
N ILE A 85 2.83 -5.08 0.67
CA ILE A 85 1.59 -4.70 -0.03
C ILE A 85 1.32 -5.66 -1.20
N GLY A 86 2.36 -6.02 -1.96
CA GLY A 86 2.25 -6.97 -3.06
C GLY A 86 1.76 -8.35 -2.60
N ASN A 87 2.31 -8.87 -1.51
CA ASN A 87 1.92 -10.17 -0.93
C ASN A 87 0.49 -10.14 -0.37
N LEU A 88 0.07 -9.03 0.24
CA LEU A 88 -1.33 -8.87 0.68
C LEU A 88 -2.32 -8.94 -0.49
N SER A 89 -1.97 -8.34 -1.63
CA SER A 89 -2.79 -8.42 -2.84
C SER A 89 -2.84 -9.84 -3.41
N LYS A 90 -1.67 -10.47 -3.60
CA LYS A 90 -1.53 -11.77 -4.26
C LYS A 90 -2.00 -12.94 -3.40
N ASP A 91 -1.52 -13.03 -2.17
CA ASP A 91 -1.70 -14.21 -1.32
C ASP A 91 -3.01 -14.16 -0.55
N GLN A 92 -3.40 -12.97 -0.08
CA GLN A 92 -4.64 -12.77 0.68
C GLN A 92 -5.83 -12.35 -0.18
N ARG A 93 -5.63 -12.23 -1.50
CA ARG A 93 -6.66 -11.79 -2.48
C ARG A 93 -7.36 -10.49 -2.08
N MET A 94 -6.61 -9.59 -1.44
CA MET A 94 -7.12 -8.29 -1.00
C MET A 94 -7.05 -7.30 -2.16
N THR A 95 -8.15 -6.61 -2.46
CA THR A 95 -8.13 -5.50 -3.43
C THR A 95 -7.47 -4.28 -2.78
N ILE A 96 -6.49 -3.67 -3.44
CA ILE A 96 -5.76 -2.53 -2.89
C ILE A 96 -5.94 -1.32 -3.80
N ILE A 97 -6.41 -0.22 -3.23
CA ILE A 97 -6.42 1.10 -3.85
C ILE A 97 -5.30 1.90 -3.20
N LEU A 98 -4.30 2.25 -4.00
CA LEU A 98 -3.09 2.93 -3.56
C LEU A 98 -3.07 4.35 -4.12
N CYS A 99 -2.85 5.34 -3.25
CA CYS A 99 -2.54 6.72 -3.61
C CYS A 99 -1.07 7.00 -3.27
N SER A 100 -0.32 7.52 -4.24
CA SER A 100 1.11 7.79 -4.08
C SER A 100 1.59 8.77 -5.16
N HIS A 101 2.44 9.72 -4.77
CA HIS A 101 3.25 10.52 -5.70
C HIS A 101 4.55 9.82 -6.13
N PHE A 102 4.93 8.73 -5.48
CA PHE A 102 6.12 7.94 -5.84
C PHE A 102 5.80 6.96 -6.97
N LEU A 103 6.11 7.37 -8.20
CA LEU A 103 5.69 6.68 -9.43
C LEU A 103 6.33 5.29 -9.60
N GLU A 104 7.58 5.08 -9.19
CA GLU A 104 8.23 3.76 -9.26
C GLU A 104 7.47 2.70 -8.46
N MET A 105 6.96 3.06 -7.28
CA MET A 105 6.15 2.15 -6.48
C MET A 105 4.83 1.81 -7.18
N VAL A 106 4.16 2.84 -7.73
CA VAL A 106 2.89 2.65 -8.44
C VAL A 106 3.09 1.71 -9.63
N GLN A 107 4.16 1.91 -10.40
CA GLN A 107 4.52 1.04 -11.53
C GLN A 107 4.80 -0.41 -11.08
N LYS A 108 5.46 -0.61 -9.93
CA LYS A 108 5.79 -1.97 -9.42
C LYS A 108 4.58 -2.71 -8.84
N LEU A 109 3.64 -2.01 -8.22
CA LEU A 109 2.54 -2.61 -7.47
C LEU A 109 1.21 -2.67 -8.22
N CYS A 110 0.89 -1.62 -8.98
CA CYS A 110 -0.44 -1.43 -9.51
C CYS A 110 -0.60 -2.11 -10.87
N SER A 111 -1.63 -2.94 -11.01
CA SER A 111 -2.02 -3.51 -12.30
C SER A 111 -2.76 -2.50 -13.19
N ARG A 112 -3.39 -1.49 -12.58
CA ARG A 112 -4.06 -0.37 -13.25
C ARG A 112 -3.81 0.90 -12.46
N MET A 113 -3.65 2.00 -13.18
CA MET A 113 -3.26 3.29 -12.62
C MET A 113 -4.19 4.39 -13.16
N GLY A 114 -4.39 5.43 -12.35
CA GLY A 114 -5.08 6.65 -12.75
C GLY A 114 -4.18 7.84 -12.46
N ILE A 115 -4.13 8.80 -13.39
CA ILE A 115 -3.36 10.03 -13.23
C ILE A 115 -4.36 11.16 -12.94
N ILE A 116 -4.16 11.83 -11.81
CA ILE A 116 -4.98 12.97 -11.37
C ILE A 116 -4.15 14.24 -11.40
N ILE A 117 -4.62 15.26 -12.14
CA ILE A 117 -3.97 16.57 -12.25
C ILE A 117 -5.03 17.65 -12.01
N LYS A 118 -4.70 18.64 -11.16
CA LYS A 118 -5.61 19.76 -10.82
C LYS A 118 -7.04 19.29 -10.45
N GLY A 119 -7.14 18.17 -9.72
CA GLY A 119 -8.41 17.59 -9.27
C GLY A 119 -9.22 16.83 -10.33
N LYS A 120 -8.66 16.56 -11.52
CA LYS A 120 -9.33 15.81 -12.59
C LYS A 120 -8.55 14.56 -12.95
N MET A 121 -9.26 13.45 -13.20
CA MET A 121 -8.69 12.24 -13.77
C MET A 121 -8.37 12.50 -15.25
N VAL A 122 -7.08 12.67 -15.58
CA VAL A 122 -6.63 12.96 -16.95
C VAL A 122 -6.33 11.69 -17.75
N ALA A 123 -6.06 10.59 -17.05
CA ALA A 123 -5.74 9.30 -17.66
C ALA A 123 -6.10 8.15 -16.72
N GLN A 124 -6.47 6.99 -17.28
CA GLN A 124 -6.65 5.76 -16.51
C GLN A 124 -6.43 4.54 -17.40
N GLY A 125 -5.62 3.58 -16.96
CA GLY A 125 -5.32 2.41 -17.77
C GLY A 125 -4.28 1.49 -17.15
N THR A 126 -3.89 0.45 -17.90
CA THR A 126 -2.64 -0.26 -17.63
C THR A 126 -1.46 0.58 -18.14
N MET A 127 -0.24 0.19 -17.76
CA MET A 127 0.97 0.86 -18.25
C MET A 127 1.03 0.88 -19.79
N GLU A 128 0.70 -0.25 -20.42
CA GLU A 128 0.70 -0.41 -21.88
C GLU A 128 -0.36 0.47 -22.55
N THR A 129 -1.54 0.57 -21.92
CA THR A 129 -2.64 1.41 -22.45
C THR A 129 -2.24 2.89 -22.42
N LEU A 130 -1.70 3.35 -21.29
CA LEU A 130 -1.28 4.75 -21.12
C LEU A 130 -0.10 5.09 -22.04
N ALA A 131 0.87 4.18 -22.19
CA ALA A 131 1.98 4.35 -23.12
C ALA A 131 1.51 4.45 -24.57
N LYS A 132 0.57 3.59 -24.97
CA LYS A 132 0.00 3.60 -26.33
C LYS A 132 -0.75 4.88 -26.65
N GLU A 133 -1.57 5.37 -25.72
CA GLU A 133 -2.32 6.61 -25.92
C GLU A 133 -1.43 7.83 -26.16
N LYS A 134 -0.24 7.87 -25.54
CA LYS A 134 0.65 9.04 -25.62
C LYS A 134 1.82 8.93 -26.58
N PHE A 135 2.32 7.73 -26.82
CA PHE A 135 3.54 7.51 -27.61
C PHE A 135 3.33 6.64 -28.85
N GLY A 136 2.15 6.05 -29.07
CA GLY A 136 1.82 5.34 -30.32
C GLY A 136 2.43 3.93 -30.54
N VAL A 137 3.41 3.53 -29.72
CA VAL A 137 4.12 2.21 -29.54
C VAL A 137 4.78 1.54 -30.75
N ASP A 138 6.03 1.03 -30.55
CA ASP A 138 6.40 -0.41 -30.74
C ASP A 138 7.85 -0.80 -30.34
N SER A 139 8.64 0.04 -29.63
CA SER A 139 10.03 -0.37 -29.30
C SER A 139 10.70 0.13 -28.02
N GLU A 140 10.07 0.97 -27.19
CA GLU A 140 10.68 1.47 -25.94
C GLU A 140 9.81 1.14 -24.71
N GLU A 141 10.43 0.56 -23.68
CA GLU A 141 9.82 0.45 -22.36
C GLU A 141 9.82 1.82 -21.71
N TYR A 142 8.66 2.47 -21.64
CA TYR A 142 8.49 3.73 -20.95
C TYR A 142 8.32 3.51 -19.45
N THR A 143 8.84 4.44 -18.65
CA THR A 143 8.57 4.56 -17.22
C THR A 143 7.28 5.33 -16.98
N LEU A 144 6.65 5.09 -15.82
CA LEU A 144 5.44 5.83 -15.44
C LEU A 144 5.71 7.33 -15.29
N GLU A 145 6.96 7.69 -14.95
CA GLU A 145 7.41 9.08 -14.89
C GLU A 145 7.34 9.77 -16.25
N GLU A 146 7.86 9.14 -17.31
CA GLU A 146 7.82 9.70 -18.66
C GLU A 146 6.38 9.88 -19.16
N ILE A 147 5.52 8.88 -18.91
CA ILE A 147 4.10 8.96 -19.23
C ILE A 147 3.44 10.10 -18.45
N TYR A 148 3.66 10.17 -17.14
CA TYR A 148 3.09 11.20 -16.28
C TYR A 148 3.49 12.61 -16.73
N MET A 149 4.78 12.83 -17.02
CA MET A 149 5.29 14.11 -17.48
C MET A 149 4.64 14.55 -18.79
N LYS A 150 4.35 13.61 -19.69
CA LYS A 150 3.63 13.91 -20.94
C LYS A 150 2.20 14.38 -20.67
N TYR A 151 1.45 13.67 -19.83
CA TYR A 151 0.10 14.12 -19.42
C TYR A 151 0.14 15.46 -18.69
N PHE A 152 1.16 15.71 -17.87
CA PHE A 152 1.30 16.97 -17.13
C PHE A 152 1.55 18.18 -18.03
N GLN A 153 2.37 18.03 -19.08
CA GLN A 153 2.62 19.11 -20.04
C GLN A 153 1.37 19.48 -20.87
N GLU A 154 0.43 18.55 -21.04
CA GLU A 154 -0.78 18.73 -21.85
C GLU A 154 -2.01 19.20 -21.06
N ALA A 155 -1.93 19.27 -19.71
CA ALA A 155 -3.04 19.53 -18.79
C ALA A 155 -3.00 20.91 -18.10
#